data_AF-A0A977KSI5-F1
#
_entry.id   AF-A0A977KSI5-F1
#
_cell.length_a   1.000
_cell.length_b   1.000
_cell.length_c   1.000
_cell.angle_alpha   90.00
_cell.angle_beta   90.00
_cell.angle_gamma   90.00
#
_symmetry.space_group_name_H-M   'P 1'
#
loop_
_entity.id
_entity.type
_entity.pdbx_description
1 polymer ?
#
loop_
_entity_poly.entity_id
_entity_poly.type
_entity_poly.pdbx_seq_one_letter_code
_entity_poly.pdbx_strand_id
1 'polypeptide(L)'
;MKARYQFRFYPTDQQIRDLSRLFGCVRVVWNDALAACKGSEKLPSYNQLSSLLTQSKQTEERVWLTEVSAVPLQQSVRNLNVAYQNFFNSVNGKRKGKKINPPRFKSRKSKQSATFTNVGFSIKGEKVYLAKIGYLDVMWSRPLPSEPSSVTVIKDAAGRYFLSFVVEINPEKLPDNGKSVGIDWVHPT
;
A
#
# COMPACT_ATOMS: atom_id res chain seq x y z
N MET A 1 3.17 17.92 -6.17
CA MET A 1 2.78 16.73 -6.97
C MET A 1 3.31 15.52 -6.23
N LYS A 2 2.55 14.43 -6.11
CA LYS A 2 3.04 13.23 -5.42
C LYS A 2 3.90 12.36 -6.34
N ALA A 3 5.07 11.94 -5.85
CA ALA A 3 5.95 10.99 -6.50
C ALA A 3 6.22 9.78 -5.59
N ARG A 4 6.65 8.65 -6.20
CA ARG A 4 7.09 7.46 -5.46
C ARG A 4 8.60 7.28 -5.60
N TYR A 5 9.29 7.16 -4.46
CA TYR A 5 10.71 6.88 -4.39
C TYR A 5 10.89 5.48 -3.81
N GLN A 6 11.55 4.59 -4.55
CA GLN A 6 11.71 3.20 -4.16
C GLN A 6 13.18 2.87 -3.90
N PHE A 7 13.44 2.27 -2.74
CA PHE A 7 14.78 1.87 -2.29
C PHE A 7 14.79 0.40 -1.88
N ARG A 8 15.91 -0.27 -2.10
CA ARG A 8 16.12 -1.65 -1.63
C ARG A 8 16.53 -1.62 -0.17
N PHE A 9 16.15 -2.65 0.58
CA PHE A 9 16.64 -2.86 1.95
C PHE A 9 16.86 -4.35 2.19
N TYR A 10 17.68 -4.68 3.19
CA TYR A 10 18.03 -6.06 3.52
C TYR A 10 17.52 -6.39 4.93
N PRO A 11 16.35 -7.03 5.06
CA PRO A 11 15.82 -7.39 6.37
C PRO A 11 16.66 -8.49 7.02
N THR A 12 16.75 -8.47 8.35
CA THR A 12 17.26 -9.60 9.14
C THR A 12 16.26 -10.78 9.11
N ASP A 13 16.69 -11.97 9.51
CA ASP A 13 15.80 -13.15 9.56
C ASP A 13 14.56 -12.93 10.42
N GLN A 14 14.70 -12.20 11.54
CA GLN A 14 13.58 -11.83 12.38
C GLN A 14 12.61 -10.91 11.64
N GLN A 15 13.13 -9.88 10.97
CA GLN A 15 12.30 -8.97 10.17
C GLN A 15 11.62 -9.68 9.00
N ILE A 16 12.26 -10.67 8.38
CA ILE A 16 11.64 -11.50 7.33
C ILE A 16 10.41 -12.22 7.89
N ARG A 17 10.51 -12.84 9.07
CA ARG A 17 9.37 -13.50 9.73
C ARG A 17 8.26 -12.52 10.06
N ASP A 18 8.59 -11.37 10.63
CA ASP A 18 7.60 -10.36 11.04
C ASP A 18 6.91 -9.70 9.84
N LEU A 19 7.65 -9.42 8.77
CA LEU A 19 7.10 -8.93 7.50
C LEU A 19 6.21 -9.98 6.85
N SER A 20 6.59 -11.26 6.88
CA SER A 20 5.76 -12.35 6.36
C SER A 20 4.42 -12.44 7.09
N ARG A 21 4.44 -12.36 8.44
CA ARG A 21 3.23 -12.29 9.27
C ARG A 21 2.39 -11.07 8.90
N LEU A 22 3.01 -9.88 8.82
CA LEU A 22 2.34 -8.64 8.43
C LEU A 22 1.63 -8.73 7.08
N PHE A 23 2.31 -9.25 6.04
CA PHE A 23 1.71 -9.43 4.73
C PHE A 23 0.52 -10.41 4.78
N GLY A 24 0.64 -11.46 5.57
CA GLY A 24 -0.44 -12.40 5.87
C GLY A 24 -1.66 -11.70 6.50
N CYS A 25 -1.44 -10.92 7.56
CA CYS A 25 -2.49 -10.16 8.26
C CYS A 25 -3.19 -9.16 7.31
N VAL A 26 -2.43 -8.37 6.55
CA VAL A 26 -2.97 -7.39 5.59
C VAL A 26 -3.85 -8.07 4.53
N ARG A 27 -3.45 -9.25 4.06
CA ARG A 27 -4.23 -10.06 3.12
C ARG A 27 -5.54 -10.55 3.74
N VAL A 28 -5.49 -11.06 4.98
CA VAL A 28 -6.70 -11.54 5.68
C VAL A 28 -7.66 -10.40 5.93
N VAL A 29 -7.19 -9.27 6.45
CA VAL A 29 -8.04 -8.08 6.68
C VAL A 29 -8.69 -7.57 5.39
N TRP A 30 -7.96 -7.57 4.26
CA TRP A 30 -8.56 -7.26 2.96
C TRP A 30 -9.68 -8.23 2.60
N ASN A 31 -9.45 -9.53 2.77
CA ASN A 31 -10.40 -10.56 2.40
C ASN A 31 -11.63 -10.55 3.30
N ASP A 32 -11.45 -10.40 4.62
CA ASP A 32 -12.55 -10.32 5.59
C ASP A 32 -13.42 -9.08 5.28
N ALA A 33 -12.80 -7.92 5.02
CA ALA A 33 -13.53 -6.72 4.64
C ALA A 33 -14.26 -6.87 3.30
N LEU A 34 -13.63 -7.52 2.31
CA LEU A 34 -14.27 -7.79 1.02
C LEU A 34 -15.42 -8.79 1.14
N ALA A 35 -15.30 -9.79 2.02
CA ALA A 35 -16.38 -10.74 2.30
C ALA A 35 -17.59 -10.00 2.91
N ALA A 36 -17.35 -9.12 3.89
CA ALA A 36 -18.39 -8.27 4.46
C ALA A 36 -19.07 -7.40 3.38
N CYS A 37 -18.30 -6.78 2.48
CA CYS A 37 -18.85 -6.01 1.37
C CYS A 37 -19.72 -6.84 0.41
N LYS A 38 -19.32 -8.09 0.13
CA LYS A 38 -20.05 -8.98 -0.78
C LYS A 38 -21.30 -9.62 -0.15
N GLY A 39 -21.29 -9.82 1.16
CA GLY A 39 -22.42 -10.38 1.91
C GLY A 39 -23.44 -9.33 2.38
N SER A 40 -23.20 -8.05 2.12
CA SER A 40 -24.11 -6.96 2.51
C SER A 40 -24.93 -6.49 1.32
N GLU A 41 -26.23 -6.21 1.51
CA GLU A 41 -27.09 -5.61 0.49
C GLU A 41 -26.61 -4.22 0.07
N LYS A 42 -26.13 -3.44 1.06
CA LYS A 42 -25.54 -2.12 0.85
C LYS A 42 -24.06 -2.18 1.18
N LEU A 43 -23.23 -1.59 0.31
CA LEU A 43 -21.79 -1.53 0.53
C LEU A 43 -21.48 -0.81 1.86
N PRO A 44 -20.81 -1.48 2.83
CA PRO A 44 -20.44 -0.84 4.08
C PRO A 44 -19.46 0.31 3.88
N SER A 45 -19.61 1.36 4.67
CA SER A 45 -18.66 2.47 4.71
C SER A 45 -17.32 2.06 5.30
N TYR A 46 -16.28 2.85 5.05
CA TYR A 46 -14.97 2.67 5.68
C TYR A 46 -15.06 2.58 7.22
N ASN A 47 -15.89 3.42 7.85
CA ASN A 47 -16.04 3.43 9.31
C ASN A 47 -16.65 2.12 9.82
N GLN A 48 -17.65 1.58 9.13
CA GLN A 48 -18.24 0.27 9.46
C GLN A 48 -17.21 -0.85 9.34
N LEU A 49 -16.46 -0.90 8.23
CA LEU A 49 -15.41 -1.91 8.04
C LEU A 49 -14.26 -1.77 9.05
N SER A 50 -13.90 -0.54 9.43
CA SER A 50 -12.90 -0.28 10.47
C SER A 50 -13.38 -0.73 11.86
N SER A 51 -14.67 -0.57 12.14
CA SER A 51 -15.28 -1.08 13.37
C SER A 51 -15.27 -2.61 13.41
N LEU A 52 -15.66 -3.26 12.30
CA LEU A 52 -15.58 -4.72 12.16
C LEU A 52 -14.16 -5.26 12.36
N LEU A 53 -13.14 -4.60 11.79
CA LEU A 53 -11.74 -4.95 12.05
C LEU A 53 -11.36 -4.81 13.53
N THR A 54 -11.93 -3.81 14.22
CA THR A 54 -11.64 -3.59 15.64
C THR A 54 -12.25 -4.69 16.50
N GLN A 55 -13.50 -5.05 16.22
CA GLN A 55 -14.20 -6.14 16.88
C GLN A 55 -13.56 -7.49 16.57
N SER A 56 -13.18 -7.75 15.31
CA SER A 56 -12.56 -9.03 14.93
C SER A 56 -11.28 -9.30 15.71
N LYS A 57 -10.45 -8.28 15.99
CA LYS A 57 -9.22 -8.45 16.78
C LYS A 57 -9.48 -8.90 18.24
N GLN A 58 -10.71 -8.81 18.72
CA GLN A 58 -11.09 -9.24 20.07
C GLN A 58 -11.58 -10.70 20.09
N THR A 59 -11.77 -11.34 18.93
CA THR A 59 -12.18 -12.75 18.85
C THR A 59 -10.98 -13.69 18.83
N GLU A 60 -11.14 -14.91 19.35
CA GLU A 60 -10.08 -15.93 19.37
C GLU A 60 -9.56 -16.25 17.95
N GLU A 61 -10.45 -16.28 16.95
CA GLU A 61 -10.09 -16.58 15.55
C GLU A 61 -9.20 -15.53 14.88
N ARG A 62 -9.13 -14.32 15.45
CA ARG A 62 -8.52 -13.14 14.83
C ARG A 62 -7.64 -12.33 15.79
N VAL A 63 -7.45 -12.79 17.03
CA VAL A 63 -6.58 -12.14 18.03
C VAL A 63 -5.13 -11.98 17.54
N TRP A 64 -4.64 -12.92 16.71
CA TRP A 64 -3.30 -12.87 16.11
C TRP A 64 -3.08 -11.66 15.19
N LEU A 65 -4.13 -10.96 14.75
CA LEU A 65 -4.01 -9.68 14.04
C LEU A 65 -3.41 -8.58 14.94
N THR A 66 -3.42 -8.74 16.26
CA THR A 66 -2.81 -7.80 17.22
C THR A 66 -1.29 -7.93 17.30
N GLU A 67 -0.71 -9.00 16.78
CA GLU A 67 0.73 -9.24 16.76
C GLU A 67 1.48 -8.28 15.82
N VAL A 68 0.77 -7.66 14.87
CA VAL A 68 1.34 -6.76 13.87
C VAL A 68 0.85 -5.32 14.07
N SER A 69 1.52 -4.36 13.43
CA SER A 69 1.06 -2.97 13.47
C SER A 69 -0.36 -2.83 12.91
N ALA A 70 -1.22 -2.11 13.63
CA ALA A 70 -2.58 -1.83 13.19
C ALA A 70 -2.64 -0.90 11.96
N VAL A 71 -1.58 -0.10 11.73
CA VAL A 71 -1.55 0.92 10.67
C VAL A 71 -1.71 0.28 9.28
N PRO A 72 -0.92 -0.74 8.87
CA PRO A 72 -1.16 -1.43 7.60
C PRO A 72 -2.48 -2.17 7.51
N LEU A 73 -3.04 -2.65 8.62
CA LEU A 73 -4.34 -3.33 8.63
C LEU A 73 -5.46 -2.35 8.27
N GLN A 74 -5.48 -1.19 8.94
CA GLN A 74 -6.43 -0.11 8.63
C GLN A 74 -6.23 0.41 7.20
N GLN A 75 -4.98 0.56 6.77
CA GLN A 75 -4.69 0.96 5.40
C GLN A 75 -5.19 -0.06 4.37
N SER A 76 -5.20 -1.36 4.69
CA SER A 76 -5.81 -2.40 3.85
C SER A 76 -7.31 -2.15 3.63
N VAL A 77 -8.05 -1.80 4.68
CA VAL A 77 -9.47 -1.44 4.62
C VAL A 77 -9.68 -0.16 3.82
N ARG A 78 -8.84 0.87 4.03
CA ARG A 78 -8.88 2.11 3.22
C ARG A 78 -8.66 1.82 1.74
N ASN A 79 -7.69 0.97 1.43
CA ASN A 79 -7.39 0.58 0.05
C ASN A 79 -8.58 -0.13 -0.60
N LEU A 80 -9.33 -0.96 0.15
CA LEU A 80 -10.54 -1.60 -0.36
C LEU A 80 -11.65 -0.58 -0.65
N ASN A 81 -11.87 0.36 0.26
CA ASN A 81 -12.83 1.45 0.05
C ASN A 81 -12.49 2.28 -1.20
N VAL A 82 -11.21 2.64 -1.38
CA VAL A 82 -10.73 3.32 -2.59
C VAL A 82 -10.91 2.45 -3.85
N ALA A 83 -10.70 1.14 -3.75
CA ALA A 83 -10.90 0.24 -4.89
C ALA A 83 -12.36 0.20 -5.35
N TYR A 84 -13.33 0.15 -4.42
CA TYR A 84 -14.75 0.26 -4.75
C TYR A 84 -15.12 1.64 -5.32
N GLN A 85 -14.63 2.73 -4.72
CA GLN A 85 -14.85 4.07 -5.27
C GLN A 85 -14.34 4.19 -6.71
N ASN A 86 -13.13 3.67 -6.98
CA ASN A 86 -12.57 3.64 -8.32
C ASN A 86 -13.39 2.78 -9.28
N PHE A 87 -13.89 1.62 -8.83
CA PHE A 87 -14.79 0.78 -9.59
C PHE A 87 -16.07 1.55 -9.99
N PHE A 88 -16.79 2.14 -9.04
CA PHE A 88 -18.01 2.90 -9.35
C PHE A 88 -17.76 4.13 -10.20
N ASN A 89 -16.70 4.89 -9.93
CA ASN A 89 -16.33 6.05 -10.76
C ASN A 89 -16.00 5.64 -12.20
N SER A 90 -15.48 4.42 -12.39
CA SER A 90 -15.19 3.88 -13.71
C SER A 90 -16.44 3.37 -14.43
N VAL A 91 -17.40 2.78 -13.71
CA VAL A 91 -18.70 2.36 -14.26
C VAL A 91 -19.56 3.57 -14.65
N ASN A 92 -19.56 4.62 -13.82
CA ASN A 92 -20.39 5.81 -13.98
C ASN A 92 -19.74 6.89 -14.88
N GLY A 93 -18.66 6.58 -15.59
CA GLY A 93 -18.00 7.50 -16.53
C GLY A 93 -17.26 8.70 -15.91
N LYS A 94 -17.24 8.84 -14.58
CA LYS A 94 -16.51 9.90 -13.86
C LYS A 94 -14.99 9.81 -14.04
N ARG A 95 -14.48 8.59 -14.27
CA ARG A 95 -13.05 8.34 -14.53
C ARG A 95 -12.82 8.04 -16.01
N LYS A 96 -11.91 8.78 -16.64
CA LYS A 96 -11.42 8.50 -18.00
C LYS A 96 -10.58 7.23 -18.04
N GLY A 97 -10.69 6.46 -19.11
CA GLY A 97 -9.89 5.25 -19.38
C GLY A 97 -10.66 3.94 -19.25
N LYS A 98 -9.93 2.82 -19.22
CA LYS A 98 -10.49 1.47 -19.19
C LYS A 98 -11.38 1.24 -17.97
N LYS A 99 -12.51 0.54 -18.18
CA LYS A 99 -13.38 0.10 -17.10
C LYS A 99 -12.62 -0.77 -16.10
N ILE A 100 -12.72 -0.43 -14.82
CA ILE A 100 -12.08 -1.16 -13.72
C ILE A 100 -13.01 -2.31 -13.30
N ASN A 101 -12.43 -3.47 -12.99
CA ASN A 101 -13.17 -4.61 -12.44
C ASN A 101 -13.39 -4.44 -10.92
N PRO A 102 -14.45 -5.04 -10.35
CA PRO A 102 -14.68 -4.96 -8.92
C PRO A 102 -13.54 -5.62 -8.13
N PRO A 103 -13.34 -5.22 -6.85
CA PRO A 103 -12.30 -5.81 -6.01
C PRO A 103 -12.41 -7.33 -5.88
N ARG A 104 -11.27 -8.01 -5.90
CA ARG A 104 -11.16 -9.48 -5.80
C ARG A 104 -10.46 -9.89 -4.51
N PHE A 105 -10.74 -11.12 -4.06
CA PHE A 105 -10.03 -11.72 -2.95
C PHE A 105 -8.55 -11.88 -3.30
N LYS A 106 -7.69 -11.62 -2.33
CA LYS A 106 -6.24 -11.78 -2.44
C LYS A 106 -5.85 -13.22 -2.08
N SER A 107 -5.05 -13.83 -2.94
CA SER A 107 -4.43 -15.13 -2.68
C SER A 107 -3.11 -14.95 -1.92
N ARG A 108 -2.54 -16.04 -1.40
CA ARG A 108 -1.19 -16.03 -0.81
C ARG A 108 -0.09 -15.67 -1.82
N LYS A 109 -0.31 -15.93 -3.11
CA LYS A 109 0.61 -15.62 -4.22
C LYS A 109 0.46 -14.19 -4.74
N SER A 110 -0.55 -13.44 -4.25
CA SER A 110 -0.72 -12.03 -4.61
C SER A 110 0.46 -11.19 -4.11
N LYS A 111 0.65 -10.00 -4.70
CA LYS A 111 1.70 -9.05 -4.31
C LYS A 111 1.76 -8.88 -2.79
N GLN A 112 2.92 -9.16 -2.21
CA GLN A 112 3.16 -9.01 -0.78
C GLN A 112 3.60 -7.57 -0.50
N SER A 113 2.68 -6.79 0.08
CA SER A 113 2.96 -5.41 0.43
C SER A 113 2.13 -4.92 1.61
N ALA A 114 2.70 -4.02 2.40
CA ALA A 114 2.07 -3.38 3.54
C ALA A 114 2.44 -1.89 3.56
N THR A 115 1.44 -1.02 3.73
CA THR A 115 1.64 0.43 3.71
C THR A 115 1.48 1.01 5.11
N PHE A 116 2.46 1.78 5.55
CA PHE A 116 2.46 2.54 6.79
C PHE A 116 2.27 4.03 6.47
N THR A 117 1.38 4.69 7.22
CA THR A 117 1.28 6.16 7.27
C THR A 117 2.23 6.69 8.34
N ASN A 118 2.41 8.02 8.41
CA ASN A 118 3.29 8.72 9.35
C ASN A 118 3.19 8.30 10.84
N VAL A 119 2.07 7.72 11.28
CA VAL A 119 1.91 7.18 12.65
C VAL A 119 2.66 5.85 12.85
N GLY A 120 2.88 5.10 11.77
CA GLY A 120 3.45 3.75 11.80
C GLY A 120 4.90 3.63 11.33
N PHE A 121 5.52 4.73 10.88
CA PHE A 121 6.92 4.74 10.50
C PHE A 121 7.58 6.08 10.83
N SER A 122 8.92 6.08 10.93
CA SER A 122 9.71 7.30 11.01
C SER A 122 11.05 7.11 10.31
N ILE A 123 11.67 8.23 9.92
CA ILE A 123 13.00 8.27 9.31
C ILE A 123 13.89 9.08 10.23
N LYS A 124 15.01 8.50 10.66
CA LYS A 124 16.01 9.17 11.51
C LYS A 124 17.39 8.96 10.89
N GLY A 125 17.95 10.03 10.33
CA GLY A 125 19.14 9.94 9.48
C GLY A 125 18.88 8.99 8.31
N GLU A 126 19.74 7.99 8.15
CA GLU A 126 19.63 6.97 7.11
C GLU A 126 18.80 5.75 7.51
N LYS A 127 18.32 5.68 8.76
CA LYS A 127 17.55 4.52 9.25
C LYS A 127 16.05 4.77 9.14
N VAL A 128 15.33 3.75 8.69
CA VAL A 128 13.87 3.76 8.61
C VAL A 128 13.31 2.84 9.68
N TYR A 129 12.50 3.38 10.59
CA TYR A 129 11.80 2.60 11.60
C TYR A 129 10.38 2.29 11.15
N LEU A 130 9.97 1.03 11.30
CA LEU A 130 8.58 0.59 11.11
C LEU A 130 8.03 0.00 12.41
N ALA A 131 6.83 0.43 12.81
CA ALA A 131 6.18 -0.09 14.02
C ALA A 131 6.02 -1.61 13.95
N LYS A 132 6.42 -2.31 15.04
CA LYS A 132 6.42 -3.78 15.18
C LYS A 132 7.38 -4.54 14.24
N ILE A 133 8.21 -3.85 13.46
CA ILE A 133 9.27 -4.46 12.63
C ILE A 133 10.67 -3.99 13.06
N GLY A 134 10.79 -2.73 13.52
CA GLY A 134 12.05 -2.15 13.96
C GLY A 134 12.75 -1.32 12.88
N TYR A 135 14.04 -1.07 13.10
CA TYR A 135 14.89 -0.31 12.18
C TYR A 135 15.34 -1.17 11.00
N LEU A 136 15.19 -0.64 9.80
CA LEU A 136 15.58 -1.26 8.54
C LEU A 136 16.87 -0.65 8.02
N ASP A 137 17.72 -1.50 7.45
CA ASP A 137 18.94 -1.10 6.75
C ASP A 137 18.65 -0.85 5.26
N VAL A 138 18.54 0.43 4.90
CA VAL A 138 18.05 0.88 3.59
C VAL A 138 19.20 1.36 2.74
N MET A 139 19.25 0.87 1.49
CA MET A 139 20.21 1.31 0.49
C MET A 139 19.70 2.57 -0.20
N TRP A 140 20.13 3.73 0.30
CA TRP A 140 19.79 5.02 -0.28
C TRP A 140 20.60 5.27 -1.55
N SER A 141 19.93 5.33 -2.70
CA SER A 141 20.55 5.74 -3.97
C SER A 141 20.42 7.22 -4.27
N ARG A 142 19.58 7.94 -3.51
CA ARG A 142 19.30 9.38 -3.61
C ARG A 142 18.54 9.86 -2.36
N PRO A 143 18.65 11.14 -1.99
CA PRO A 143 17.85 11.70 -0.91
C PRO A 143 16.35 11.75 -1.26
N LEU A 144 15.51 11.79 -0.24
CA LEU A 144 14.09 12.09 -0.41
C LEU A 144 13.91 13.61 -0.61
N PRO A 145 13.11 14.05 -1.60
CA PRO A 145 12.90 15.47 -1.89
C PRO A 145 12.03 16.19 -0.84
N SER A 146 11.27 15.43 -0.04
CA SER A 146 10.44 15.94 1.05
C SER A 146 10.26 14.85 2.10
N GLU A 147 9.72 15.22 3.26
CA GLU A 147 9.23 14.23 4.22
C GLU A 147 8.11 13.39 3.56
N PRO A 148 8.18 12.04 3.63
CA PRO A 148 7.18 11.20 3.01
C PRO A 148 5.90 11.12 3.83
N SER A 149 4.76 11.11 3.14
CA SER A 149 3.42 10.92 3.73
C SER A 149 3.12 9.47 4.10
N SER A 150 3.75 8.51 3.42
CA SER A 150 3.61 7.08 3.66
C SER A 150 4.80 6.30 3.10
N VAL A 151 5.01 5.10 3.64
CA VAL A 151 5.96 4.12 3.12
C VAL A 151 5.26 2.80 2.89
N THR A 152 5.51 2.16 1.75
CA THR A 152 5.03 0.80 1.46
C THR A 152 6.20 -0.15 1.42
N VAL A 153 6.17 -1.15 2.30
CA VAL A 153 7.08 -2.30 2.24
C VAL A 153 6.56 -3.26 1.19
N ILE A 154 7.43 -3.72 0.29
CA ILE A 154 7.10 -4.60 -0.82
C ILE A 154 8.10 -5.76 -0.83
N LYS A 155 7.60 -6.99 -0.97
CA LYS A 155 8.41 -8.14 -1.38
C LYS A 155 8.05 -8.50 -2.81
N ASP A 156 9.05 -8.53 -3.69
CA ASP A 156 8.85 -8.91 -5.09
C ASP A 156 8.85 -10.43 -5.28
N ALA A 157 8.60 -10.88 -6.52
CA ALA A 157 8.56 -12.30 -6.86
C ALA A 157 9.93 -12.99 -6.73
N ALA A 158 11.03 -12.23 -6.80
CA ALA A 158 12.39 -12.73 -6.58
C ALA A 158 12.78 -12.75 -5.08
N GLY A 159 11.84 -12.46 -4.18
CA GLY A 159 12.07 -12.44 -2.74
C GLY A 159 12.82 -11.22 -2.22
N ARG A 160 13.03 -10.20 -3.05
CA ARG A 160 13.73 -8.96 -2.69
C ARG A 160 12.77 -7.98 -2.02
N TYR A 161 13.30 -7.18 -1.10
CA TYR A 161 12.55 -6.26 -0.28
C TYR A 161 12.81 -4.79 -0.66
N PHE A 162 11.73 -4.01 -0.72
CA PHE A 162 11.76 -2.60 -1.10
C PHE A 162 10.89 -1.73 -0.19
N LEU A 163 11.33 -0.50 0.04
CA LEU A 163 10.53 0.57 0.62
C LEU A 163 10.15 1.55 -0.49
N SER A 164 8.85 1.80 -0.67
CA SER A 164 8.32 2.78 -1.60
C SER A 164 7.68 3.93 -0.84
N PHE A 165 8.35 5.07 -0.82
CA PHE A 165 7.92 6.31 -0.15
C PHE A 165 7.05 7.16 -1.05
N VAL A 166 5.97 7.72 -0.52
CA VAL A 166 5.16 8.73 -1.19
C VAL A 166 5.57 10.11 -0.68
N VAL A 167 6.22 10.89 -1.55
CA VAL A 167 6.74 12.23 -1.25
C VAL A 167 6.03 13.28 -2.09
N GLU A 168 6.04 14.52 -1.62
CA GLU A 168 5.69 15.67 -2.45
C GLU A 168 6.93 16.14 -3.20
N ILE A 169 6.75 16.44 -4.48
CA ILE A 169 7.75 17.07 -5.34
C ILE A 169 7.16 18.36 -5.91
N ASN A 170 8.02 19.38 -6.01
CA ASN A 170 7.73 20.58 -6.77
C ASN A 170 8.48 20.49 -8.10
N PRO A 171 7.81 20.16 -9.22
CA PRO A 171 8.48 20.05 -10.50
C PRO A 171 8.91 21.44 -10.96
N GLU A 172 10.21 21.64 -11.18
CA GLU A 172 10.70 22.82 -11.87
C GLU A 172 10.28 22.74 -13.35
N LYS A 173 9.53 23.74 -13.80
CA LYS A 173 9.26 23.92 -15.22
C LYS A 173 10.50 24.53 -15.86
N LEU A 174 11.18 23.75 -16.69
CA LEU A 174 12.23 24.28 -17.54
C LEU A 174 11.61 25.25 -18.57
N PRO A 175 12.34 26.31 -18.97
CA PRO A 175 11.89 27.20 -20.03
C PRO A 175 11.68 26.40 -21.32
N ASP A 176 10.64 26.79 -22.06
CA ASP A 176 10.38 26.20 -23.37
C ASP A 176 11.58 26.45 -24.29
N ASN A 177 12.13 25.38 -24.85
CA ASN A 177 13.28 25.44 -25.74
C ASN A 177 12.87 25.40 -27.22
N GLY A 178 11.56 25.46 -27.52
CA GLY A 178 11.01 25.44 -28.88
C GLY A 178 11.18 24.10 -29.61
N LYS A 179 11.70 23.06 -28.94
CA LYS A 179 11.89 21.74 -29.51
C LYS A 179 10.73 20.84 -29.12
N SER A 180 10.05 20.29 -30.11
CA SER A 180 9.04 19.25 -29.90
C SER A 180 9.66 17.86 -29.98
N VAL A 181 9.27 16.98 -29.07
CA VAL A 181 9.58 15.55 -29.15
C VAL A 181 8.26 14.80 -29.31
N GLY A 182 8.08 14.12 -30.44
CA GLY A 182 6.97 13.20 -30.65
C GLY A 182 7.28 11.86 -29.98
N ILE A 183 6.38 11.38 -29.12
CA ILE A 183 6.46 10.02 -28.56
C ILE A 183 5.49 9.15 -29.34
N ASP A 184 6.01 8.30 -30.22
CA ASP A 184 5.22 7.29 -30.90
C ASP A 184 5.16 6.00 -30.06
N TRP A 185 3.96 5.50 -29.84
CA TRP A 185 3.71 4.28 -29.06
C TRP A 185 3.30 3.17 -30.00
N VAL A 186 4.27 2.46 -30.57
CA VAL A 186 4.01 1.26 -31.39
C VAL A 186 3.31 0.22 -30.53
N HIS A 187 2.09 -0.14 -30.89
CA HIS A 187 1.36 -1.24 -30.25
C HIS A 187 1.90 -2.57 -30.80
N PRO A 188 2.37 -3.50 -29.96
CA PRO A 188 2.69 -4.84 -30.42
C PRO A 188 1.38 -5.53 -30.85
N THR A 189 1.33 -5.93 -32.13
CA THR A 189 0.28 -6.73 -32.77
C THR A 189 0.17 -8.12 -32.18
#